data_AF-A0A1W2BFB0-F1
#
_entry.id   AF-A0A1W2BFB0-F1
#
_cell.length_a   1.000
_cell.length_b   1.000
_cell.length_c   1.000
_cell.angle_alpha   90.00
_cell.angle_beta   90.00
_cell.angle_gamma   90.00
#
_symmetry.space_group_name_H-M   'P 1'
#
loop_
_entity.id
_entity.type
_entity.pdbx_description
1 polymer ?
#
loop_
_entity_poly.entity_id
_entity_poly.type
_entity_poly.pdbx_seq_one_letter_code
_entity_poly.pdbx_strand_id
1 'polypeptide(L)'
;MIKIIEKPHLIFLLAIPLLILIGILSGDATFNINIHNTYYVIAYLVLAILISIIFGIIGIGYWIMQKANRKLSKWLNWFHIGLTFGGALIVWILTKFYKTDLMEYKFNDNLTMIITLIILLIVIGQLMFPINIIYGLIKNRNKTSD
;
A
#
# COMPACT_ATOMS: atom_id res chain seq x y z
N MET A 1 12.02 -19.02 5.55
CA MET A 1 11.19 -17.78 5.51
C MET A 1 12.11 -16.57 5.58
N ILE A 2 11.88 -15.55 4.74
CA ILE A 2 12.72 -14.34 4.68
C ILE A 2 12.54 -13.52 5.97
N LYS A 3 13.62 -13.31 6.73
CA LYS A 3 13.66 -12.64 8.05
C LYS A 3 13.03 -11.23 8.05
N ILE A 4 13.00 -10.55 6.90
CA ILE A 4 12.46 -9.19 6.76
C ILE A 4 10.94 -9.13 6.92
N ILE A 5 10.20 -10.15 6.47
CA ILE A 5 8.73 -10.17 6.54
C ILE A 5 8.23 -10.30 7.98
N GLU A 6 9.10 -10.72 8.90
CA GLU A 6 8.80 -10.79 10.33
C GLU A 6 8.83 -9.42 11.03
N LYS A 7 9.29 -8.37 10.34
CA LYS A 7 9.36 -7.00 10.85
C LYS A 7 8.62 -6.04 9.90
N PRO A 8 7.28 -6.13 9.79
CA PRO A 8 6.49 -5.30 8.87
C PRO A 8 6.73 -3.80 9.08
N HIS A 9 6.91 -3.36 10.34
CA HIS A 9 7.18 -1.96 10.66
C HIS A 9 8.41 -1.40 9.92
N LEU A 10 9.51 -2.17 9.78
CA LEU A 10 10.69 -1.69 9.06
C LEU A 10 10.40 -1.49 7.59
N ILE A 11 9.63 -2.38 6.97
CA ILE A 11 9.31 -2.31 5.54
C ILE A 11 8.51 -1.03 5.26
N PHE A 12 7.46 -0.77 6.03
CA PHE A 12 6.62 0.41 5.84
C PHE A 12 7.37 1.72 6.16
N LEU A 13 8.16 1.76 7.24
CA LEU A 13 8.91 2.97 7.61
C LEU A 13 10.05 3.27 6.65
N LEU A 14 10.79 2.27 6.17
CA LEU A 14 11.87 2.46 5.21
C LEU A 14 11.36 2.81 3.80
N ALA A 15 10.11 2.49 3.47
CA ALA A 15 9.50 2.91 2.21
C ALA A 15 9.19 4.41 2.16
N ILE A 16 9.00 5.08 3.30
CA ILE A 16 8.69 6.51 3.37
C ILE A 16 9.75 7.40 2.68
N PRO A 17 11.05 7.34 3.03
CA PRO A 17 12.05 8.18 2.37
C PRO A 17 12.13 7.94 0.86
N LEU A 18 11.92 6.69 0.42
CA LEU A 18 11.86 6.36 -1.00
C LEU A 18 10.63 6.99 -1.68
N LEU A 19 9.45 6.92 -1.07
CA LEU A 19 8.23 7.54 -1.59
C LEU A 19 8.36 9.06 -1.71
N ILE A 20 8.90 9.72 -0.67
CA ILE A 20 9.14 11.16 -0.68
C ILE A 20 10.15 11.53 -1.77
N LEU A 21 11.24 10.78 -1.91
CA LEU A 21 12.21 11.00 -2.98
C LEU A 21 11.56 10.88 -4.37
N ILE A 22 10.74 9.84 -4.61
CA ILE A 22 10.00 9.68 -5.87
C ILE A 22 9.06 10.86 -6.11
N GLY A 23 8.34 11.32 -5.08
CA GLY A 23 7.44 12.46 -5.17
C GLY A 23 8.17 13.76 -5.53
N ILE A 24 9.34 14.02 -4.94
CA ILE A 24 10.19 15.18 -5.25
C ILE A 24 10.72 15.08 -6.69
N LEU A 25 11.24 13.91 -7.09
CA LEU A 25 11.79 13.68 -8.42
C LEU A 25 10.74 13.76 -9.54
N SER A 26 9.45 13.66 -9.19
CA SER A 26 8.35 13.81 -10.13
C SER A 26 8.08 15.28 -10.52
N GLY A 27 8.68 16.26 -9.84
CA GLY A 27 8.54 17.68 -10.16
C GLY A 27 7.08 18.13 -10.22
N ASP A 28 6.71 18.83 -11.30
CA ASP A 28 5.36 19.36 -11.54
C ASP A 28 4.38 18.33 -12.12
N ALA A 29 4.77 17.05 -12.22
CA ALA A 29 3.90 16.03 -12.75
C ALA A 29 2.69 15.78 -11.82
N THR A 30 1.52 15.58 -12.42
CA THR A 30 0.25 15.45 -11.71
C THR A 30 -0.45 14.13 -12.04
N PHE A 31 -1.16 13.62 -11.03
CA PHE A 31 -2.14 12.57 -11.18
C PHE A 31 -3.52 13.19 -11.40
N ASN A 32 -4.13 12.87 -12.53
CA ASN A 32 -5.41 13.43 -12.95
C ASN A 32 -6.51 12.39 -12.84
N ILE A 33 -7.60 12.71 -12.14
CA ILE A 33 -8.78 11.85 -11.97
C ILE A 33 -9.98 12.58 -12.57
N ASN A 34 -10.71 11.92 -13.47
CA ASN A 34 -11.99 12.42 -13.97
C ASN A 34 -13.14 11.67 -13.30
N ILE A 35 -14.02 12.39 -12.61
CA ILE A 35 -15.24 11.85 -11.99
C ILE A 35 -16.42 12.69 -12.49
N HIS A 36 -17.33 12.09 -13.26
CA HIS A 36 -18.57 12.71 -13.74
C HIS A 36 -18.39 14.19 -14.12
N ASN A 37 -17.44 14.46 -15.03
CA ASN A 37 -17.13 15.76 -15.63
C ASN A 37 -16.32 16.74 -14.75
N THR A 38 -15.87 16.31 -13.57
CA THR A 38 -14.93 17.09 -12.74
C THR A 38 -13.52 16.48 -12.82
N TYR A 39 -12.53 17.32 -13.11
CA TYR A 39 -11.12 16.94 -13.09
C TYR A 39 -10.49 17.30 -11.73
N TYR A 40 -10.04 16.28 -11.01
CA TYR A 40 -9.17 16.44 -9.85
C TYR A 40 -7.72 16.30 -10.29
N VAL A 41 -6.90 17.31 -9.99
CA VAL A 41 -5.47 17.34 -10.31
C VAL A 41 -4.71 17.30 -9.00
N ILE A 42 -3.94 16.22 -8.78
CA ILE A 42 -3.19 16.00 -7.55
C ILE A 42 -1.71 15.91 -7.91
N ALA A 43 -0.88 16.78 -7.34
CA ALA A 43 0.57 16.70 -7.54
C ALA A 43 1.12 15.38 -6.99
N TYR A 44 2.05 14.74 -7.70
CA TYR A 44 2.64 13.48 -7.25
C TYR A 44 3.34 13.60 -5.89
N LEU A 45 3.91 14.77 -5.57
CA LEU A 45 4.47 15.04 -4.24
C LEU A 45 3.41 14.95 -3.13
N VAL A 46 2.23 15.54 -3.34
CA VAL A 46 1.12 15.50 -2.37
C VAL A 46 0.63 14.07 -2.19
N LEU A 47 0.51 13.32 -3.29
CA LEU A 47 0.15 11.90 -3.24
C LEU A 47 1.20 11.07 -2.48
N ALA A 48 2.49 11.31 -2.73
CA ALA A 48 3.58 10.63 -2.04
C ALA A 48 3.58 10.94 -0.53
N ILE A 49 3.30 12.18 -0.14
CA ILE A 49 3.14 12.59 1.26
C ILE A 49 1.96 11.84 1.90
N LEU A 50 0.80 11.79 1.23
CA LEU A 50 -0.37 11.08 1.74
C LEU A 50 -0.08 9.59 1.98
N ILE A 51 0.53 8.91 1.01
CA ILE A 51 0.91 7.49 1.15
C ILE A 51 1.95 7.32 2.27
N SER A 52 2.90 8.26 2.40
CA SER A 52 3.90 8.25 3.46
C SER A 52 3.29 8.37 4.85
N ILE A 53 2.26 9.20 5.03
CA ILE A 53 1.52 9.30 6.29
C ILE A 53 0.84 7.98 6.64
N ILE A 54 0.16 7.35 5.66
CA ILE A 54 -0.47 6.04 5.85
C ILE A 54 0.58 4.99 6.24
N PHE A 55 1.73 4.95 5.55
CA PHE A 55 2.82 4.04 5.85
C PHE A 55 3.45 4.31 7.23
N GLY A 56 3.51 5.58 7.65
CA GLY A 56 3.89 5.97 9.00
C GLY A 56 2.95 5.39 10.05
N ILE A 57 1.63 5.54 9.86
CA ILE A 57 0.61 4.98 10.78
C ILE A 57 0.74 3.46 10.87
N ILE A 58 0.85 2.77 9.72
CA ILE A 58 1.00 1.31 9.67
C ILE A 58 2.31 0.87 10.35
N GLY A 59 3.41 1.53 10.01
CA GLY A 59 4.74 1.23 10.52
C GLY A 59 4.84 1.40 12.03
N ILE A 60 4.40 2.55 12.55
CA ILE A 60 4.36 2.85 13.98
C ILE A 60 3.40 1.89 14.70
N GLY A 61 2.22 1.61 14.14
CA GLY A 61 1.27 0.69 14.75
C GLY A 61 1.83 -0.73 14.91
N TYR A 62 2.50 -1.26 13.89
CA TYR A 62 3.20 -2.55 14.01
C TYR A 62 4.36 -2.52 15.01
N TRP A 63 5.10 -1.41 15.07
CA TRP A 63 6.19 -1.24 16.02
C TRP A 63 5.69 -1.22 17.48
N ILE A 64 4.59 -0.50 17.76
CA ILE A 64 3.95 -0.47 19.08
C ILE A 64 3.55 -1.89 19.51
N MET A 65 2.90 -2.66 18.62
CA MET A 65 2.51 -4.04 18.94
C MET A 65 3.71 -4.93 19.25
N GLN A 66 4.81 -4.76 18.52
CA GLN A 66 6.06 -5.48 18.81
C GLN A 66 6.63 -5.08 20.18
N LYS A 67 6.68 -3.78 20.49
CA LYS A 67 7.18 -3.29 21.79
C LYS A 67 6.31 -3.73 22.97
N ALA A 68 5.01 -3.85 22.76
CA ALA A 68 4.06 -4.40 23.72
C ALA A 68 4.06 -5.94 23.79
N ASN A 69 5.01 -6.62 23.14
CA ASN A 69 5.12 -8.09 23.06
C ASN A 69 3.80 -8.78 22.61
N ARG A 70 3.02 -8.12 21.75
CA ARG A 70 1.78 -8.66 21.20
C ARG A 70 2.08 -9.52 19.98
N LYS A 71 1.57 -10.75 19.97
CA LYS A 71 1.74 -11.69 18.85
C LYS A 71 0.72 -11.41 17.76
N LEU A 72 1.17 -10.82 16.67
CA LEU A 72 0.39 -10.60 15.45
C LEU A 72 0.35 -11.85 14.57
N SER A 73 -0.66 -11.96 13.71
CA SER A 73 -0.74 -13.01 12.69
C SER A 73 0.34 -12.79 11.61
N LYS A 74 1.24 -13.77 11.45
CA LYS A 74 2.25 -13.76 10.38
C LYS A 74 1.62 -13.83 9.00
N TRP A 75 0.52 -14.57 8.87
CA TRP A 75 -0.21 -14.73 7.61
C TRP A 75 -0.82 -13.41 7.16
N LEU A 76 -1.51 -12.69 8.06
CA LEU A 76 -2.06 -11.37 7.74
C LEU A 76 -0.96 -10.36 7.37
N ASN A 77 0.19 -10.39 8.06
CA ASN A 77 1.32 -9.53 7.69
C ASN A 77 1.86 -9.85 6.30
N TRP A 78 2.04 -11.14 5.98
CA TRP A 78 2.59 -11.57 4.70
C TRP A 78 1.70 -11.13 3.53
N PHE A 79 0.39 -11.36 3.64
CA PHE A 79 -0.57 -10.90 2.64
C PHE A 79 -0.67 -9.38 2.56
N HIS A 80 -0.68 -8.68 3.69
CA HIS A 80 -0.75 -7.22 3.69
C HIS A 80 0.46 -6.59 3.00
N ILE A 81 1.68 -7.04 3.33
CA ILE A 81 2.92 -6.57 2.69
C ILE A 81 2.92 -6.97 1.20
N GLY A 82 2.65 -8.25 0.90
CA GLY A 82 2.67 -8.77 -0.46
C GLY A 82 1.70 -8.05 -1.38
N LEU A 83 0.47 -7.81 -0.90
CA LEU A 83 -0.55 -7.09 -1.66
C LEU A 83 -0.18 -5.62 -1.84
N THR A 84 0.34 -4.95 -0.80
CA THR A 84 0.70 -3.53 -0.88
C THR A 84 1.87 -3.29 -1.84
N PHE A 85 3.01 -3.93 -1.58
CA PHE A 85 4.24 -3.68 -2.35
C PHE A 85 4.27 -4.46 -3.66
N GLY A 86 3.84 -5.73 -3.65
CA GLY A 86 3.75 -6.54 -4.85
C GLY A 86 2.66 -6.03 -5.80
N GLY A 87 1.50 -5.64 -5.27
CA GLY A 87 0.43 -5.01 -6.06
C GLY A 87 0.89 -3.70 -6.70
N ALA A 88 1.55 -2.81 -5.94
CA ALA A 88 2.10 -1.56 -6.48
C ALA A 88 3.14 -1.81 -7.57
N LEU A 89 4.03 -2.80 -7.40
CA LEU A 89 5.01 -3.18 -8.42
C LEU A 89 4.34 -3.70 -9.69
N ILE A 90 3.31 -4.55 -9.56
CA ILE A 90 2.54 -5.06 -10.70
C ILE A 90 1.86 -3.91 -11.43
N VAL A 91 1.22 -2.97 -10.72
CA VAL A 91 0.61 -1.78 -11.33
C VAL A 91 1.66 -0.98 -12.10
N TRP A 92 2.82 -0.71 -11.50
CA TRP A 92 3.91 0.01 -12.17
C TRP A 92 4.35 -0.69 -13.45
N ILE A 93 4.51 -2.02 -13.44
CA ILE A 93 4.84 -2.81 -14.62
C ILE A 93 3.74 -2.71 -15.69
N LEU A 94 2.47 -2.90 -15.30
CA LEU A 94 1.34 -2.86 -16.22
C LEU A 94 1.20 -1.50 -16.92
N THR A 95 1.46 -0.39 -16.22
CA THR A 95 1.44 0.94 -16.86
C THR A 95 2.47 1.12 -17.98
N LYS A 96 3.51 0.28 -18.07
CA LYS A 96 4.48 0.34 -19.18
C LYS A 96 3.96 -0.27 -20.48
N PHE A 97 2.83 -0.98 -20.44
CA PHE A 97 2.23 -1.60 -21.61
C PHE A 97 1.18 -0.73 -22.32
N TYR A 98 0.88 0.48 -21.82
CA TYR A 98 -0.02 1.39 -22.52
C TYR A 98 0.48 1.70 -23.95
N LYS A 99 -0.39 1.50 -24.93
CA LYS A 99 -0.10 1.78 -26.34
C LYS A 99 -0.51 3.21 -26.70
N THR A 100 0.27 3.87 -27.54
CA THR A 100 -0.01 5.25 -28.00
C THR A 100 -0.89 5.30 -29.24
N ASP A 101 -1.08 4.18 -29.93
CA ASP A 101 -1.93 4.09 -31.13
C ASP A 101 -3.41 4.22 -30.75
N LEU A 102 -4.12 5.13 -31.42
CA LEU A 102 -5.54 5.39 -31.21
C LEU A 102 -6.42 4.17 -31.55
N MET A 103 -5.96 3.30 -32.44
CA MET A 103 -6.68 2.09 -32.84
C MET A 103 -6.64 1.00 -31.75
N GLU A 104 -5.78 1.15 -30.74
CA GLU A 104 -5.59 0.19 -29.65
C GLU A 104 -6.37 0.57 -28.37
N TYR A 105 -7.37 1.46 -28.49
CA TYR A 105 -8.15 1.95 -27.34
C TYR A 105 -8.74 0.79 -26.50
N LYS A 106 -9.26 -0.25 -27.13
CA LYS A 106 -9.85 -1.41 -26.44
C LYS A 106 -8.82 -2.18 -25.59
N PHE A 107 -7.57 -2.26 -26.06
CA PHE A 107 -6.49 -2.86 -25.28
C PHE A 107 -6.17 -2.01 -24.05
N ASN A 108 -6.03 -0.69 -24.24
CA ASN A 108 -5.76 0.25 -23.15
C ASN A 108 -6.90 0.29 -22.12
N ASP A 109 -8.16 0.20 -22.55
CA ASP A 109 -9.33 0.15 -21.65
C ASP A 109 -9.32 -1.12 -20.79
N ASN A 110 -9.07 -2.29 -21.39
CA ASN A 110 -8.95 -3.55 -20.65
C ASN A 110 -7.78 -3.51 -19.65
N LEU A 111 -6.64 -2.95 -20.07
CA LEU A 111 -5.47 -2.77 -19.20
C LEU A 111 -5.79 -1.84 -18.03
N THR A 112 -6.48 -0.73 -18.30
CA THR A 112 -6.94 0.23 -17.29
C THR A 112 -7.90 -0.43 -16.30
N MET A 113 -8.83 -1.27 -16.77
CA MET A 113 -9.74 -2.03 -15.93
C MET A 113 -8.97 -2.97 -14.99
N ILE A 114 -7.99 -3.72 -15.50
CA ILE A 114 -7.15 -4.62 -14.69
C ILE A 114 -6.36 -3.83 -13.64
N ILE A 115 -5.73 -2.73 -14.03
CA ILE A 115 -4.98 -1.85 -13.12
C ILE A 115 -5.92 -1.32 -12.01
N THR A 116 -7.12 -0.87 -12.38
CA THR A 116 -8.12 -0.36 -11.44
C THR A 116 -8.55 -1.41 -10.43
N LEU A 117 -8.79 -2.66 -10.86
CA LEU A 117 -9.12 -3.78 -9.98
C LEU A 117 -7.98 -4.10 -9.00
N ILE A 118 -6.73 -4.07 -9.45
CA ILE A 118 -5.57 -4.29 -8.59
C ILE A 118 -5.43 -3.15 -7.57
N ILE A 119 -5.60 -1.89 -7.98
CA ILE A 119 -5.59 -0.73 -7.06
C ILE A 119 -6.69 -0.89 -6.00
N LEU A 120 -7.90 -1.28 -6.40
CA LEU A 120 -8.99 -1.52 -5.46
C LEU A 120 -8.65 -2.62 -4.46
N LEU A 121 -8.03 -3.71 -4.91
CA LEU A 121 -7.54 -4.77 -4.03
C LEU A 121 -6.47 -4.28 -3.06
N ILE A 122 -5.53 -3.41 -3.50
CA ILE A 122 -4.52 -2.81 -2.63
C ILE A 122 -5.17 -1.96 -1.53
N VAL A 123 -6.18 -1.14 -1.89
CA VAL A 123 -6.92 -0.28 -0.96
C VAL A 123 -7.69 -1.13 0.06
N ILE A 124 -8.44 -2.14 -0.39
CA ILE A 124 -9.14 -3.08 0.51
C ILE A 124 -8.13 -3.85 1.37
N GLY A 125 -6.99 -4.20 0.81
CA GLY A 125 -5.87 -4.86 1.48
C GLY A 125 -5.32 -4.09 2.69
N GLN A 126 -5.49 -2.77 2.73
CA GLN A 126 -5.08 -1.97 3.89
C GLN A 126 -5.89 -2.33 5.15
N LEU A 127 -7.10 -2.89 5.02
CA LEU A 127 -7.90 -3.37 6.14
C LEU A 127 -7.24 -4.55 6.89
N MET A 128 -6.28 -5.24 6.25
CA MET A 128 -5.52 -6.30 6.90
C MET A 128 -4.69 -5.78 8.08
N PHE A 129 -4.24 -4.52 8.03
CA PHE A 129 -3.53 -3.87 9.13
C PHE A 129 -4.39 -3.77 10.40
N PRO A 130 -5.51 -3.03 10.42
CA PRO A 130 -6.32 -2.88 11.64
C PRO A 130 -6.87 -4.24 12.12
N ILE A 131 -7.26 -5.14 11.21
CA ILE A 131 -7.70 -6.50 11.59
C ILE A 131 -6.59 -7.22 12.37
N ASN A 132 -5.34 -7.14 11.90
CA ASN A 132 -4.24 -7.81 12.57
C ASN A 132 -3.89 -7.18 13.92
N ILE A 133 -3.98 -5.84 14.03
CA ILE A 133 -3.80 -5.13 15.31
C ILE A 133 -4.86 -5.59 16.32
N ILE A 134 -6.14 -5.59 15.93
CA ILE A 134 -7.26 -6.04 16.78
C ILE A 134 -7.04 -7.49 17.22
N TYR A 135 -6.68 -8.37 16.29
CA TYR A 135 -6.34 -9.77 16.58
C TYR A 135 -5.24 -9.89 17.65
N GLY A 136 -4.15 -9.14 17.51
CA GLY A 136 -3.03 -9.16 18.46
C GLY A 136 -3.39 -8.62 19.84
N LEU A 137 -4.31 -7.65 19.93
CA LEU A 137 -4.78 -7.09 21.19
C LEU A 137 -5.65 -8.10 21.96
N ILE A 138 -6.57 -8.79 21.27
CA ILE A 138 -7.50 -9.74 21.87
C ILE A 138 -6.77 -11.02 22.35
N LYS A 139 -5.85 -11.56 21.55
CA LYS A 139 -5.21 -12.87 21.80
C LYS A 139 -4.47 -12.99 23.15
N ASN A 140 -4.00 -11.88 23.71
CA ASN A 140 -3.20 -11.88 24.95
C ASN A 140 -4.04 -11.71 26.24
N ARG A 141 -5.38 -11.67 26.18
CA ARG A 141 -6.22 -11.66 27.40
C ARG A 141 -6.40 -13.04 28.04
N ASN A 142 -6.01 -14.13 27.36
CA ASN A 142 -6.29 -15.50 27.80
C ASN A 142 -5.09 -16.20 28.46
N LYS A 143 -4.10 -15.44 28.97
CA LYS A 143 -2.91 -15.97 29.67
C LYS A 143 -2.61 -15.24 30.98
N THR A 144 -3.66 -14.93 31.74
CA THR A 144 -3.54 -14.59 33.17
C THR A 144 -4.22 -15.69 33.96
N SER A 145 -3.51 -16.79 34.13
CA SER A 145 -3.77 -17.85 35.08
C SER A 145 -2.45 -18.61 35.18
N ASP A 146 -1.63 -18.18 36.13
CA ASP A 146 -0.65 -18.96 36.90
C ASP A 146 0.05 -18.01 37.89
#